data_AF-A0A1W4WV41-F1
#
_entry.id   AF-A0A1W4WV41-F1
#
_cell.length_a   1.000
_cell.length_b   1.000
_cell.length_c   1.000
_cell.angle_alpha   90.00
_cell.angle_beta   90.00
_cell.angle_gamma   90.00
#
_symmetry.space_group_name_H-M   'P 1'
#
loop_
_entity.id
_entity.type
_entity.pdbx_description
1 polymer ?
#
loop_
_entity_poly.entity_id
_entity_poly.type
_entity_poly.pdbx_seq_one_letter_code
_entity_poly.pdbx_strand_id
1 'polypeptide(L)'
;MQHDDVVWSIINKNFCSYKVNTKTQRFCRNEYNLTGLCGRQACPLANSRYATVREENGIIYLYMKTAERAAFPSKTWEKVKLSRNFEKAIYQINENLLYWPGFIKSKCKQRFVKITQYLIRMRKLKLRRQKLLVPIQRKIERRERRREEKALVAARIEKEVEKTLLERLKQGVYQDFYNIPQIAFESALNEEEVENESEEEIEKEVETEREDGPEFIMASSDEEDDLEAELMADDSDSGQLETVDKDSDFESSGDSDIEDIAVKKITKRGDKKYKKDSQPGPSGRKLRRPRVEMEYEMEMETPSTSKLRLR
;
A
#
# COMPACT_ATOMS: atom_id res chain seq x y z
N MET A 1 27.46 -36.77 19.16
CA MET A 1 27.53 -35.38 19.69
C MET A 1 26.87 -34.46 18.68
N GLN A 2 25.90 -33.63 19.08
CA GLN A 2 25.43 -32.56 18.19
C GLN A 2 26.48 -31.44 18.14
N HIS A 3 26.87 -31.03 16.94
CA HIS A 3 27.92 -30.03 16.70
C HIS A 3 27.33 -28.70 16.22
N ASP A 4 26.37 -28.15 16.95
CA ASP A 4 25.69 -26.88 16.63
C ASP A 4 26.69 -25.74 16.36
N ASP A 5 27.83 -25.71 17.07
CA ASP A 5 28.88 -24.70 16.91
C ASP A 5 29.63 -24.78 15.58
N VAL A 6 29.92 -25.99 15.14
CA VAL A 6 30.58 -26.24 13.87
C VAL A 6 29.63 -25.92 12.73
N VAL A 7 28.37 -26.39 12.83
CA VAL A 7 27.32 -26.13 11.83
C VAL A 7 27.10 -24.63 11.65
N TRP A 8 27.00 -23.85 12.74
CA TRP A 8 26.90 -22.41 12.62
C TRP A 8 28.14 -21.78 11.97
N SER A 9 29.34 -22.21 12.36
CA SER A 9 30.58 -21.65 11.83
C SER A 9 30.66 -21.85 10.31
N ILE A 10 30.23 -23.02 9.82
CA ILE A 10 30.12 -23.33 8.40
C ILE A 10 29.04 -22.45 7.74
N ILE A 11 27.81 -22.42 8.26
CA ILE A 11 26.69 -21.64 7.70
C ILE A 11 26.98 -20.12 7.69
N ASN A 12 27.75 -19.64 8.66
CA ASN A 12 28.02 -18.22 8.79
C ASN A 12 29.13 -17.76 7.83
N LYS A 13 30.19 -18.57 7.67
CA LYS A 13 31.35 -18.26 6.81
C LYS A 13 31.10 -18.68 5.35
N ASN A 14 30.54 -19.86 5.13
CA ASN A 14 30.25 -20.40 3.81
C ASN A 14 28.86 -19.96 3.33
N PHE A 15 28.49 -20.42 2.14
CA PHE A 15 27.19 -20.15 1.53
C PHE A 15 26.04 -20.78 2.33
N CYS A 16 24.96 -20.01 2.50
CA CYS A 16 23.70 -20.47 3.07
C CYS A 16 22.56 -19.99 2.18
N SER A 17 21.76 -20.92 1.65
CA SER A 17 20.68 -20.64 0.72
C SER A 17 19.63 -19.68 1.27
N TYR A 18 19.34 -19.77 2.56
CA TYR A 18 18.32 -18.95 3.21
C TYR A 18 18.83 -17.56 3.63
N LYS A 19 20.12 -17.27 3.48
CA LYS A 19 20.74 -16.05 4.00
C LYS A 19 20.67 -14.94 2.97
N VAL A 20 20.12 -13.80 3.38
CA VAL A 20 20.05 -12.59 2.57
C VAL A 20 20.88 -11.51 3.25
N ASN A 21 21.90 -11.02 2.57
CA ASN A 21 22.72 -9.92 3.07
C ASN A 21 22.11 -8.60 2.58
N THR A 22 21.77 -7.69 3.49
CA THR A 22 21.46 -6.29 3.15
C THR A 22 22.57 -5.39 3.68
N LYS A 23 22.53 -4.10 3.33
CA LYS A 23 23.53 -3.11 3.74
C LYS A 23 23.64 -2.99 5.27
N THR A 24 22.53 -3.15 5.98
CA THR A 24 22.46 -2.93 7.44
C THR A 24 22.57 -4.23 8.23
N GLN A 25 21.85 -5.28 7.84
CA GLN A 25 21.73 -6.51 8.62
C GLN A 25 21.63 -7.76 7.73
N ARG A 26 21.74 -8.93 8.35
CA ARG A 26 21.64 -10.22 7.66
C ARG A 26 20.30 -10.85 8.01
N PHE A 27 19.49 -11.11 7.00
CA PHE A 27 18.17 -11.72 7.14
C PHE A 27 18.19 -13.20 6.76
N CYS A 28 17.17 -13.93 7.18
CA CYS A 28 16.98 -15.33 6.87
C CYS A 28 15.56 -15.55 6.29
N ARG A 29 15.49 -16.15 5.11
CA ARG A 29 14.24 -16.53 4.41
C ARG A 29 13.62 -17.84 4.90
N ASN A 30 14.28 -18.54 5.83
CA ASN A 30 13.76 -19.82 6.34
C ASN A 30 12.45 -19.58 7.11
N GLU A 31 11.39 -20.30 6.73
CA GLU A 31 10.05 -20.20 7.32
C GLU A 31 10.04 -20.50 8.82
N TYR A 32 10.96 -21.38 9.26
CA TYR A 32 11.12 -21.79 10.66
C TYR A 32 12.04 -20.85 11.45
N ASN A 33 12.33 -19.64 10.97
CA ASN A 33 13.08 -18.66 11.77
C ASN A 33 12.13 -17.86 12.68
N LEU A 34 12.48 -17.71 13.96
CA LEU A 34 11.71 -16.93 14.93
C LEU A 34 11.66 -15.43 14.61
N THR A 35 12.80 -14.84 14.29
CA THR A 35 13.00 -13.39 14.23
C THR A 35 13.13 -12.86 12.81
N GLY A 36 13.46 -13.71 11.84
CA GLY A 36 13.81 -13.33 10.47
C GLY A 36 15.25 -12.84 10.31
N LEU A 37 16.02 -12.75 11.41
CA LEU A 37 17.45 -12.41 11.37
C LEU A 37 18.31 -13.66 11.23
N CYS A 38 19.41 -13.54 10.50
CA CYS A 38 20.43 -14.58 10.39
C CYS A 38 21.49 -14.41 11.48
N GLY A 39 21.17 -14.87 12.70
CA GLY A 39 22.08 -14.88 13.85
C GLY A 39 22.21 -16.27 14.48
N ARG A 40 23.18 -16.45 15.37
CA ARG A 40 23.48 -17.77 15.96
C ARG A 40 22.26 -18.38 16.66
N GLN A 41 21.61 -17.60 17.51
CA GLN A 41 20.44 -18.01 18.28
C GLN A 41 19.16 -18.04 17.43
N ALA A 42 19.16 -17.40 16.26
CA ALA A 42 17.98 -17.27 15.42
C ALA A 42 17.91 -18.33 14.32
N CYS A 43 19.02 -18.95 13.93
CA CYS A 43 19.03 -19.92 12.86
C CYS A 43 18.42 -21.28 13.30
N PRO A 44 17.37 -21.78 12.63
CA PRO A 44 16.78 -23.08 12.95
C PRO A 44 17.60 -24.28 12.46
N LEU A 45 18.49 -24.07 11.48
CA LEU A 45 19.37 -25.12 10.96
C LEU A 45 20.56 -25.38 11.89
N ALA A 46 21.14 -24.31 12.42
CA ALA A 46 22.31 -24.40 13.28
C ALA A 46 22.01 -24.86 14.71
N ASN A 47 20.75 -24.76 15.15
CA ASN A 47 20.35 -25.16 16.49
C ASN A 47 19.54 -26.46 16.43
N SER A 48 20.00 -27.46 17.19
CA SER A 48 19.32 -28.75 17.31
C SER A 48 18.08 -28.67 18.21
N ARG A 49 18.14 -27.82 19.24
CA ARG A 49 16.99 -27.50 20.09
C ARG A 49 16.41 -26.14 19.70
N TYR A 50 15.23 -26.15 19.11
CA TYR A 50 14.60 -24.93 18.60
C TYR A 50 13.08 -24.97 18.77
N ALA A 51 12.43 -23.81 18.66
CA ALA A 51 10.97 -23.76 18.57
C ALA A 51 10.53 -22.52 17.77
N THR A 52 9.39 -22.62 17.08
CA THR A 52 8.77 -21.53 16.34
C THR A 52 7.27 -21.54 16.44
N VAL A 53 6.63 -20.40 16.23
CA VAL A 53 5.19 -20.32 16.06
C VAL A 53 4.91 -20.03 14.59
N ARG A 54 4.02 -20.80 13.97
CA ARG A 54 3.61 -20.65 12.57
C ARG A 54 2.10 -20.80 12.46
N GLU A 55 1.53 -20.10 11.51
CA GLU A 55 0.14 -20.24 11.12
C GLU A 55 0.01 -21.13 9.89
N GLU A 56 -0.95 -22.03 9.90
CA GLU A 56 -1.39 -22.83 8.76
C GLU A 56 -2.91 -22.67 8.65
N ASN A 57 -3.40 -22.13 7.53
CA ASN A 57 -4.84 -21.98 7.24
C ASN A 57 -5.64 -21.30 8.37
N GLY A 58 -5.11 -20.26 8.99
CA GLY A 58 -5.72 -19.51 10.10
C GLY A 58 -5.62 -20.18 11.47
N ILE A 59 -4.97 -21.34 11.58
CA ILE A 59 -4.73 -22.06 12.83
C ILE A 59 -3.26 -21.90 13.21
N ILE A 60 -3.00 -21.55 14.47
CA ILE A 60 -1.65 -21.31 14.96
C ILE A 60 -1.10 -22.59 15.60
N TYR A 61 0.10 -22.96 15.21
CA TYR A 61 0.83 -24.11 15.73
C TYR A 61 2.15 -23.66 16.37
N LEU A 62 2.47 -24.27 17.51
CA LEU A 62 3.81 -24.27 18.08
C LEU A 62 4.59 -25.45 17.52
N TYR A 63 5.68 -25.14 16.86
CA TYR A 63 6.65 -26.07 16.31
C TYR A 63 7.81 -26.22 17.28
N MET A 64 8.18 -27.44 17.61
CA MET A 64 9.31 -27.75 18.48
C MET A 64 10.26 -28.70 17.77
N LYS A 65 11.55 -28.38 17.86
CA LYS A 65 12.64 -29.19 17.33
C LYS A 65 13.46 -29.70 18.50
N THR A 66 13.59 -31.01 18.59
CA THR A 66 14.36 -31.72 19.62
C THR A 66 15.61 -32.34 19.00
N ALA A 67 16.67 -32.45 19.80
CA ALA A 67 17.96 -32.97 19.33
C ALA A 67 17.88 -34.46 18.93
N GLU A 68 17.01 -35.21 19.59
CA GLU A 68 16.82 -36.66 19.40
C GLU A 68 16.28 -37.00 18.00
N ARG A 69 15.44 -36.14 17.43
CA ARG A 69 14.82 -36.36 16.11
C ARG A 69 15.67 -35.87 14.94
N ALA A 70 16.89 -35.40 15.18
CA ALA A 70 17.76 -34.86 14.15
C ALA A 70 18.10 -35.89 13.04
N ALA A 71 18.10 -37.18 13.37
CA ALA A 71 18.35 -38.27 12.41
C ALA A 71 17.21 -38.47 11.40
N PHE A 72 16.01 -37.95 11.67
CA PHE A 72 14.82 -38.17 10.83
C PHE A 72 14.27 -36.84 10.30
N PRO A 73 14.77 -36.33 9.15
CA PRO A 73 14.40 -35.02 8.60
C PRO A 73 12.89 -34.79 8.49
N SER A 74 12.15 -35.81 8.05
CA SER A 74 10.69 -35.76 7.88
C SER A 74 9.92 -35.56 9.19
N LYS A 75 10.50 -35.99 10.32
CA LYS A 75 9.90 -35.94 11.66
C LYS A 75 10.65 -35.01 12.62
N THR A 76 11.49 -34.12 12.09
CA THR A 76 12.31 -33.18 12.89
C THR A 76 11.47 -32.26 13.77
N TRP A 77 10.27 -31.90 13.31
CA TRP A 77 9.39 -30.97 13.99
C TRP A 77 8.18 -31.66 14.63
N GLU A 78 7.99 -31.42 15.91
CA GLU A 78 6.75 -31.68 16.62
C GLU A 78 5.84 -30.45 16.48
N LYS A 79 4.56 -30.68 16.15
CA LYS A 79 3.56 -29.62 16.02
C LYS A 79 2.53 -29.74 17.13
N VAL A 80 2.28 -28.65 17.87
CA VAL A 80 1.23 -28.53 18.88
C VAL A 80 0.27 -27.43 18.47
N LYS A 81 -1.02 -27.75 18.38
CA LYS A 81 -2.06 -26.76 18.07
C LYS A 81 -2.27 -25.83 19.27
N LEU A 82 -2.14 -24.53 19.04
CA LEU A 82 -2.42 -23.53 20.06
C LEU A 82 -3.92 -23.20 20.12
N SER A 83 -4.39 -22.86 21.32
CA SER A 83 -5.75 -22.38 21.52
C SER A 83 -6.03 -21.07 20.78
N ARG A 84 -7.28 -20.85 20.41
CA ARG A 84 -7.75 -19.54 19.90
C ARG A 84 -7.77 -18.47 20.99
N ASN A 85 -7.92 -18.87 22.25
CA ASN A 85 -7.86 -17.95 23.37
C ASN A 85 -6.39 -17.58 23.63
N PHE A 86 -6.11 -16.28 23.63
CA PHE A 86 -4.77 -15.72 23.77
C PHE A 86 -4.07 -16.17 25.06
N GLU A 87 -4.73 -16.05 26.20
CA GLU A 87 -4.14 -16.38 27.51
C GLU A 87 -3.82 -17.88 27.62
N LYS A 88 -4.77 -18.72 27.19
CA LYS A 88 -4.58 -20.18 27.16
C LYS A 88 -3.43 -20.58 26.25
N ALA A 89 -3.30 -19.95 25.08
CA ALA A 89 -2.18 -20.22 24.16
C ALA A 89 -0.82 -19.80 24.76
N ILE A 90 -0.75 -18.65 25.44
CA ILE A 90 0.49 -18.24 26.12
C ILE A 90 0.86 -19.23 27.24
N TYR A 91 -0.12 -19.73 27.99
CA TYR A 91 0.11 -20.77 28.99
C TYR A 91 0.63 -22.06 28.35
N GLN A 92 -0.01 -22.55 27.29
CA GLN A 92 0.45 -23.71 26.52
C GLN A 92 1.89 -23.54 25.99
N ILE A 93 2.26 -22.35 25.52
CA ILE A 93 3.63 -22.06 25.09
C ILE A 93 4.62 -22.18 26.27
N ASN A 94 4.25 -21.71 27.46
CA ASN A 94 5.12 -21.79 28.64
C ASN A 94 5.32 -23.22 29.13
N GLU A 95 4.25 -24.03 29.14
CA GLU A 95 4.30 -25.43 29.57
C GLU A 95 5.17 -26.26 28.63
N ASN A 96 4.89 -26.21 27.32
CA ASN A 96 5.63 -26.98 26.33
C ASN A 96 7.10 -26.57 26.25
N LEU A 97 7.39 -25.27 26.44
CA LEU A 97 8.76 -24.76 26.37
C LEU A 97 9.47 -24.71 27.73
N LEU A 98 9.00 -25.36 28.80
CA LEU A 98 9.52 -25.17 30.17
C LEU A 98 11.06 -25.22 30.28
N TYR A 99 11.71 -26.15 29.58
CA TYR A 99 13.16 -26.35 29.65
C TYR A 99 13.96 -25.64 28.54
N TRP A 100 13.31 -24.85 27.68
CA TRP A 100 13.95 -24.15 26.56
C TRP A 100 14.58 -22.82 27.02
N PRO A 101 15.57 -22.30 26.27
CA PRO A 101 16.19 -21.02 26.58
C PRO A 101 15.15 -19.87 26.57
N GLY A 102 15.32 -18.91 27.48
CA GLY A 102 14.43 -17.76 27.63
C GLY A 102 14.27 -16.91 26.36
N PHE A 103 15.33 -16.83 25.56
CA PHE A 103 15.30 -16.18 24.25
C PHE A 103 14.23 -16.79 23.34
N ILE A 104 14.21 -18.12 23.18
CA ILE A 104 13.22 -18.80 22.32
C ILE A 104 11.81 -18.60 22.88
N LYS A 105 11.62 -18.75 24.20
CA LYS A 105 10.31 -18.54 24.85
C LYS A 105 9.74 -17.14 24.58
N SER A 106 10.54 -16.11 24.86
CA SER A 106 10.14 -14.71 24.67
C SER A 106 9.86 -14.39 23.21
N LYS A 107 10.70 -14.86 22.29
CA LYS A 107 10.49 -14.68 20.85
C LYS A 107 9.30 -15.46 20.30
N CYS A 108 9.02 -16.66 20.80
CA CYS A 108 7.81 -17.40 20.46
C CYS A 108 6.54 -16.63 20.87
N LYS A 109 6.53 -16.05 22.08
CA LYS A 109 5.43 -15.19 22.53
C LYS A 109 5.28 -13.94 21.66
N GLN A 110 6.37 -13.25 21.35
CA GLN A 110 6.35 -12.08 20.47
C GLN A 110 5.83 -12.43 19.08
N ARG A 111 6.29 -13.54 18.51
CA ARG A 111 5.84 -14.03 17.20
C ARG A 111 4.37 -14.44 17.23
N PHE A 112 3.90 -15.11 18.30
CA PHE A 112 2.49 -15.43 18.51
C PHE A 112 1.62 -14.16 18.53
N VAL A 113 2.01 -13.14 19.29
CA VAL A 113 1.32 -11.84 19.31
C VAL A 113 1.26 -11.25 17.90
N LYS A 114 2.38 -11.19 17.18
CA LYS A 114 2.41 -10.67 15.82
C LYS A 114 1.53 -11.47 14.86
N ILE A 115 1.49 -12.80 15.03
CA ILE A 115 0.62 -13.68 14.24
C ILE A 115 -0.85 -13.35 14.47
N THR A 116 -1.26 -13.27 15.74
CA THR A 116 -2.63 -12.92 16.10
C THR A 116 -3.02 -11.53 15.59
N GLN A 117 -2.12 -10.54 15.70
CA GLN A 117 -2.33 -9.18 15.20
C GLN A 117 -2.56 -9.15 13.68
N TYR A 118 -1.74 -9.84 12.88
CA TYR A 118 -1.97 -9.84 11.44
C TYR A 118 -3.24 -10.62 11.06
N LEU A 119 -3.59 -11.70 11.77
CA LEU A 119 -4.83 -12.43 11.48
C LEU A 119 -6.05 -11.55 11.71
N ILE A 120 -6.03 -10.74 12.77
CA ILE A 120 -7.08 -9.73 13.02
C ILE A 120 -7.08 -8.69 11.90
N ARG A 121 -5.91 -8.18 11.49
CA ARG A 121 -5.79 -7.20 10.40
C ARG A 121 -6.31 -7.76 9.07
N MET A 122 -5.96 -8.99 8.71
CA MET A 122 -6.39 -9.65 7.48
C MET A 122 -7.92 -9.81 7.45
N ARG A 123 -8.55 -10.15 8.58
CA ARG A 123 -10.02 -10.17 8.69
C ARG A 123 -10.63 -8.79 8.51
N LYS A 124 -10.05 -7.76 9.12
CA LYS A 124 -10.50 -6.36 8.94
C LYS A 124 -10.36 -5.92 7.49
N LEU A 125 -9.25 -6.23 6.82
CA LEU A 125 -9.03 -5.90 5.40
C LEU A 125 -10.02 -6.62 4.49
N LYS A 126 -10.30 -7.90 4.74
CA LYS A 126 -11.29 -8.67 3.96
C LYS A 126 -12.72 -8.11 4.09
N LEU A 127 -13.05 -7.52 5.24
CA LEU A 127 -14.35 -6.86 5.47
C LEU A 127 -14.42 -5.46 4.87
N ARG A 128 -13.28 -4.81 4.60
CA ARG A 128 -13.23 -3.49 3.95
C ARG A 128 -13.51 -3.64 2.45
N ARG A 129 -14.32 -2.74 1.89
CA ARG A 129 -14.49 -2.63 0.43
C ARG A 129 -13.24 -1.99 -0.16
N GLN A 130 -12.42 -2.78 -0.84
CA GLN A 130 -11.24 -2.27 -1.54
C GLN A 130 -11.57 -2.03 -3.02
N LYS A 131 -11.05 -0.93 -3.57
CA LYS A 131 -11.09 -0.69 -5.03
C LYS A 131 -10.08 -1.64 -5.68
N LEU A 132 -10.46 -2.25 -6.79
CA LEU A 132 -9.56 -3.10 -7.57
C LEU A 132 -8.56 -2.20 -8.31
N LEU A 133 -7.27 -2.38 -8.06
CA LEU A 133 -6.22 -1.73 -8.84
C LEU A 133 -6.12 -2.49 -10.17
N VAL A 134 -6.60 -1.87 -11.24
CA VAL A 134 -6.43 -2.40 -12.60
C VAL A 134 -5.17 -1.77 -13.18
N PRO A 135 -4.13 -2.57 -13.50
CA PRO A 135 -2.94 -2.03 -14.16
C PRO A 135 -3.30 -1.63 -15.59
N ILE A 136 -3.18 -0.35 -15.91
CA ILE A 136 -3.33 0.14 -17.28
C ILE A 136 -2.00 -0.10 -18.00
N GLN A 137 -2.06 -0.79 -19.14
CA GLN A 137 -0.88 -1.04 -19.94
C GLN A 137 -0.48 0.23 -20.70
N ARG A 138 0.82 0.59 -20.66
CA ARG A 138 1.34 1.79 -21.33
C ARG A 138 1.07 1.82 -22.84
N LYS A 139 1.04 0.66 -23.51
CA LYS A 139 0.71 0.57 -24.94
C LYS A 139 -0.74 0.96 -25.23
N ILE A 140 -1.67 0.55 -24.36
CA ILE A 140 -3.10 0.90 -24.46
C ILE A 140 -3.27 2.39 -24.21
N GLU A 141 -2.66 2.93 -23.14
CA GLU A 141 -2.70 4.36 -22.82
C GLU A 141 -2.20 5.24 -23.98
N ARG A 142 -1.06 4.87 -24.60
CA ARG A 142 -0.53 5.60 -25.77
C ARG A 142 -1.43 5.50 -26.99
N ARG A 143 -2.12 4.37 -27.17
CA ARG A 143 -3.03 4.14 -28.30
C ARG A 143 -4.34 4.92 -28.10
N GLU A 144 -4.89 4.89 -26.90
CA GLU A 144 -6.09 5.65 -26.53
C GLU A 144 -5.83 7.14 -26.65
N ARG A 145 -4.73 7.67 -26.10
CA ARG A 145 -4.35 9.08 -26.28
C ARG A 145 -4.28 9.49 -27.76
N ARG A 146 -3.63 8.69 -28.60
CA ARG A 146 -3.55 8.99 -30.05
C ARG A 146 -4.92 8.93 -30.72
N ARG A 147 -5.82 8.03 -30.31
CA ARG A 147 -7.19 7.99 -30.83
C ARG A 147 -8.00 9.19 -30.35
N GLU A 148 -7.83 9.61 -29.10
CA GLU A 148 -8.49 10.78 -28.52
C GLU A 148 -8.05 12.05 -29.25
N GLU A 149 -6.76 12.23 -29.49
CA GLU A 149 -6.23 13.36 -30.26
C GLU A 149 -6.80 13.39 -31.69
N LYS A 150 -6.81 12.23 -32.37
CA LYS A 150 -7.42 12.11 -33.71
C LYS A 150 -8.92 12.39 -33.69
N ALA A 151 -9.64 11.93 -32.67
CA ALA A 151 -11.07 12.16 -32.52
C ALA A 151 -11.39 13.63 -32.24
N LEU A 152 -10.57 14.31 -31.43
CA LEU A 152 -10.72 15.75 -31.15
C LEU A 152 -10.57 16.57 -32.45
N VAL A 153 -9.53 16.28 -33.23
CA VAL A 153 -9.30 16.96 -34.52
C VAL A 153 -10.43 16.67 -35.51
N ALA A 154 -10.95 15.44 -35.56
CA ALA A 154 -12.02 15.06 -36.46
C ALA A 154 -13.38 15.69 -36.09
N ALA A 155 -13.71 15.77 -34.80
CA ALA A 155 -15.02 16.22 -34.34
C ALA A 155 -15.25 17.74 -34.44
N ARG A 156 -14.20 18.56 -34.65
CA ARG A 156 -14.26 20.05 -34.79
C ARG A 156 -15.37 20.70 -33.94
N ILE A 157 -15.37 20.40 -32.64
CA ILE A 157 -16.50 20.65 -31.73
C ILE A 157 -16.95 22.12 -31.72
N GLU A 158 -16.03 23.07 -31.87
CA GLU A 158 -16.34 24.51 -31.87
C GLU A 158 -17.30 24.89 -33.01
N LYS A 159 -17.08 24.34 -34.22
CA LYS A 159 -17.91 24.61 -35.39
C LYS A 159 -19.29 23.97 -35.29
N GLU A 160 -19.35 22.73 -34.80
CA GLU A 160 -20.64 22.08 -34.55
C GLU A 160 -21.45 22.86 -33.50
N VAL A 161 -20.79 23.37 -32.45
CA VAL A 161 -21.44 24.21 -31.44
C VAL A 161 -21.94 25.51 -32.05
N GLU A 162 -21.15 26.19 -32.89
CA GLU A 162 -21.57 27.41 -33.59
C GLU A 162 -22.80 27.19 -34.46
N LYS A 163 -22.79 26.14 -35.30
CA LYS A 163 -23.95 25.76 -36.13
C LYS A 163 -25.19 25.51 -35.27
N THR A 164 -25.07 24.77 -34.17
CA THR A 164 -26.23 24.53 -33.27
C THR A 164 -26.74 25.79 -32.58
N LEU A 165 -25.86 26.74 -32.24
CA LEU A 165 -26.25 28.02 -31.64
C LEU A 165 -26.96 28.91 -32.66
N LEU A 166 -26.45 28.97 -33.88
CA LEU A 166 -27.09 29.69 -35.00
C LEU A 166 -28.44 29.08 -35.34
N GLU A 167 -28.57 27.76 -35.42
CA GLU A 167 -29.85 27.07 -35.62
C GLU A 167 -30.87 27.37 -34.51
N ARG A 168 -30.45 27.36 -33.23
CA ARG A 168 -31.34 27.73 -32.12
C ARG A 168 -31.76 29.19 -32.16
N LEU A 169 -30.86 30.06 -32.60
CA LEU A 169 -31.12 31.48 -32.77
C LEU A 169 -32.11 31.71 -33.93
N LYS A 170 -31.95 30.98 -35.05
CA LYS A 170 -32.91 30.91 -36.18
C LYS A 170 -34.28 30.38 -35.75
N GLN A 171 -34.32 29.40 -34.84
CA GLN A 171 -35.55 28.84 -34.26
C GLN A 171 -36.25 29.81 -33.29
N GLY A 172 -35.68 30.97 -32.98
CA GLY A 172 -36.31 32.01 -32.16
C GLY A 172 -36.30 31.72 -30.65
N VAL A 173 -35.51 30.72 -30.20
CA VAL A 173 -35.44 30.31 -28.78
C VAL A 173 -35.01 31.46 -27.85
N TYR A 174 -34.27 32.44 -28.39
CA TYR A 174 -33.70 33.57 -27.64
C TYR A 174 -34.36 34.93 -27.92
N GLN A 175 -35.51 34.96 -28.64
CA GLN A 175 -36.20 36.20 -29.04
C GLN A 175 -36.63 37.10 -27.87
N ASP A 176 -36.88 36.55 -26.69
CA ASP A 176 -37.39 37.30 -25.53
C ASP A 176 -36.28 37.96 -24.67
N PHE A 177 -35.03 37.55 -24.81
CA PHE A 177 -33.95 37.95 -23.89
C PHE A 177 -32.93 38.95 -24.47
N TYR A 178 -32.81 39.06 -25.80
CA TYR A 178 -31.76 39.88 -26.42
C TYR A 178 -32.27 40.69 -27.63
N ASN A 179 -31.95 41.99 -27.64
CA ASN A 179 -32.15 42.87 -28.80
C ASN A 179 -30.90 42.84 -29.68
N ILE A 180 -30.77 41.80 -30.50
CA ILE A 180 -29.63 41.62 -31.39
C ILE A 180 -29.77 42.59 -32.58
N PRO A 181 -28.77 43.43 -32.90
CA PRO A 181 -28.85 44.32 -34.04
C PRO A 181 -28.93 43.51 -35.35
N GLN A 182 -29.94 43.81 -36.18
CA GLN A 182 -30.24 43.10 -37.44
C GLN A 182 -29.03 42.98 -38.37
N ILE A 183 -28.16 43.99 -38.39
CA ILE A 183 -26.94 44.02 -39.20
C ILE A 183 -25.94 42.94 -38.77
N ALA A 184 -25.80 42.69 -37.48
CA ALA A 184 -24.90 41.65 -36.97
C ALA A 184 -25.48 40.24 -37.21
N PHE A 185 -26.81 40.12 -37.21
CA PHE A 185 -27.50 38.87 -37.50
C PHE A 185 -27.40 38.48 -38.98
N GLU A 186 -27.64 39.42 -39.90
CA GLU A 186 -27.49 39.20 -41.35
C GLU A 186 -26.03 38.96 -41.76
N SER A 187 -25.07 39.63 -41.10
CA SER A 187 -23.64 39.38 -41.32
C SER A 187 -23.24 37.96 -40.94
N ALA A 188 -23.67 37.47 -39.77
CA ALA A 188 -23.38 36.11 -39.32
C ALA A 188 -24.05 35.04 -40.19
N LEU A 189 -25.23 35.34 -40.75
CA LEU A 189 -25.95 34.44 -41.67
C LEU A 189 -25.23 34.30 -43.02
N ASN A 190 -24.70 35.42 -43.54
CA ASN A 190 -23.91 35.41 -44.77
C ASN A 190 -22.53 34.75 -44.56
N GLU A 191 -21.90 34.94 -43.40
CA GLU A 191 -20.64 34.26 -43.06
C GLU A 191 -20.85 32.74 -42.95
N GLU A 192 -21.96 32.25 -42.39
CA GLU A 192 -22.28 30.82 -42.32
C GLU A 192 -22.55 30.19 -43.70
N GLU A 193 -23.20 30.91 -44.62
CA GLU A 193 -23.42 30.43 -46.00
C GLU A 193 -22.09 30.33 -46.78
N VAL A 194 -21.18 31.27 -46.57
CA VAL A 194 -19.84 31.28 -47.20
C VAL A 194 -18.89 30.25 -46.56
N GLU A 195 -18.99 30.02 -45.24
CA GLU A 195 -18.26 28.94 -44.56
C GLU A 195 -18.73 27.55 -45.00
N ASN A 196 -20.03 27.35 -45.26
CA ASN A 196 -20.52 26.07 -45.78
C ASN A 196 -20.04 25.78 -47.22
N GLU A 197 -20.03 26.77 -48.12
CA GLU A 197 -19.51 26.61 -49.49
C GLU A 197 -17.99 26.35 -49.50
N SER A 198 -17.24 27.02 -48.65
CA SER A 198 -15.79 26.78 -48.50
C SER A 198 -15.48 25.46 -47.79
N GLU A 199 -16.34 24.98 -46.89
CA GLU A 199 -16.20 23.66 -46.25
C GLU A 199 -16.41 22.50 -47.24
N GLU A 200 -17.33 22.60 -48.20
CA GLU A 200 -17.50 21.57 -49.25
C GLU A 200 -16.30 21.47 -50.21
N GLU A 201 -15.53 22.55 -50.37
CA GLU A 201 -14.27 22.55 -51.12
C GLU A 201 -13.10 22.01 -50.28
N ILE A 202 -13.02 22.42 -49.00
CA ILE A 202 -11.97 21.96 -48.08
C ILE A 202 -12.14 20.46 -47.73
N GLU A 203 -13.37 19.93 -47.62
CA GLU A 203 -13.59 18.49 -47.40
C GLU A 203 -13.10 17.64 -48.59
N LYS A 204 -13.24 18.12 -49.82
CA LYS A 204 -12.70 17.46 -51.04
C LYS A 204 -11.18 17.51 -51.11
N GLU A 205 -10.57 18.62 -50.68
CA GLU A 205 -9.11 18.73 -50.61
C GLU A 205 -8.51 17.87 -49.49
N VAL A 206 -9.14 17.81 -48.31
CA VAL A 206 -8.70 16.99 -47.17
C VAL A 206 -8.90 15.48 -47.41
N GLU A 207 -9.87 15.06 -48.22
CA GLU A 207 -9.94 13.68 -48.71
C GLU A 207 -8.76 13.31 -49.62
N THR A 208 -8.24 14.27 -50.39
CA THR A 208 -7.12 14.05 -51.31
C THR A 208 -5.76 14.07 -50.59
N GLU A 209 -5.60 14.91 -49.55
CA GLU A 209 -4.40 14.94 -48.70
C GLU A 209 -4.34 13.85 -47.63
N ARG A 210 -5.42 13.08 -47.42
CA ARG A 210 -5.41 11.92 -46.51
C ARG A 210 -4.71 10.68 -47.07
N GLU A 211 -4.46 10.61 -48.38
CA GLU A 211 -3.58 9.60 -48.99
C GLU A 211 -2.08 9.91 -48.78
N ASP A 212 -1.71 11.19 -48.64
CA ASP A 212 -0.35 11.65 -48.34
C ASP A 212 -0.32 12.34 -46.97
N GLY A 213 -0.40 11.53 -45.91
CA GLY A 213 -0.41 12.04 -44.53
C GLY A 213 0.81 12.90 -44.21
N PRO A 214 0.68 13.92 -43.32
CA PRO A 214 1.84 14.67 -42.85
C PRO A 214 2.80 13.72 -42.16
N GLU A 215 3.99 13.58 -42.76
CA GLU A 215 5.16 12.91 -42.22
C GLU A 215 5.55 13.60 -40.91
N PHE A 216 4.96 13.15 -39.80
CA PHE A 216 5.30 13.65 -38.47
C PHE A 216 6.70 13.13 -38.14
N ILE A 217 7.69 13.99 -38.34
CA ILE A 217 9.12 13.75 -38.14
C ILE A 217 9.35 12.92 -36.87
N MET A 218 9.80 11.68 -37.11
CA MET A 218 10.39 10.78 -36.14
C MET A 218 11.64 11.45 -35.54
N ALA A 219 11.46 12.18 -34.43
CA ALA A 219 12.58 12.55 -33.57
C ALA A 219 12.79 11.47 -32.50
N SER A 220 13.50 10.41 -32.91
CA SER A 220 14.44 9.59 -32.11
C SER A 220 14.00 9.13 -30.71
N SER A 221 13.58 7.86 -30.59
CA SER A 221 14.32 6.85 -29.80
C SER A 221 13.69 5.46 -29.97
N ASP A 222 14.41 4.64 -30.73
CA ASP A 222 14.44 3.17 -30.80
C ASP A 222 13.20 2.35 -31.24
N GLU A 223 13.45 1.62 -32.33
CA GLU A 223 12.89 0.31 -32.71
C GLU A 223 11.51 0.29 -33.39
N GLU A 224 11.49 0.77 -34.63
CA GLU A 224 10.62 0.24 -35.69
C GLU A 224 11.48 -0.64 -36.61
N ASP A 225 11.42 -1.95 -36.40
CA ASP A 225 11.76 -2.98 -37.39
C ASP A 225 11.20 -4.33 -36.85
N ASP A 226 9.87 -4.48 -36.90
CA ASP A 226 9.23 -5.72 -37.38
C ASP A 226 7.70 -5.65 -37.25
N LEU A 227 7.04 -5.69 -38.42
CA LEU A 227 5.78 -6.39 -38.67
C LEU A 227 4.47 -5.74 -38.21
N GLU A 228 4.06 -4.79 -39.04
CA GLU A 228 2.68 -4.39 -39.34
C GLU A 228 1.85 -5.50 -40.05
N ALA A 229 2.15 -6.80 -39.82
CA ALA A 229 1.64 -7.91 -40.64
C ALA A 229 1.04 -9.13 -39.90
N GLU A 230 0.73 -9.03 -38.59
CA GLU A 230 -0.04 -10.09 -37.91
C GLU A 230 -1.38 -9.57 -37.37
N LEU A 231 -2.34 -9.57 -38.29
CA LEU A 231 -3.77 -9.66 -38.00
C LEU A 231 -4.08 -10.96 -37.24
N MET A 232 -4.83 -10.80 -36.15
CA MET A 232 -5.77 -11.77 -35.54
C MET A 232 -5.18 -12.94 -34.73
N ALA A 233 -5.73 -13.05 -33.51
CA ALA A 233 -5.80 -14.23 -32.63
C ALA A 233 -4.56 -14.59 -31.78
N ASP A 234 -4.54 -14.12 -30.53
CA ASP A 234 -4.31 -14.95 -29.33
C ASP A 234 -4.64 -14.10 -28.08
N ASP A 235 -5.84 -14.24 -27.55
CA ASP A 235 -6.15 -14.98 -26.33
C ASP A 235 -5.66 -14.32 -25.03
N SER A 236 -6.66 -13.88 -24.29
CA SER A 236 -6.74 -13.81 -22.84
C SER A 236 -5.53 -14.33 -22.04
N ASP A 237 -4.80 -13.43 -21.38
CA ASP A 237 -4.39 -13.73 -20.00
C ASP A 237 -4.40 -12.48 -19.12
N SER A 238 -5.32 -12.54 -18.17
CA SER A 238 -5.56 -11.54 -17.14
C SER A 238 -4.33 -11.37 -16.26
N GLY A 239 -3.67 -10.23 -16.41
CA GLY A 239 -2.55 -9.80 -15.58
C GLY A 239 -2.83 -9.95 -14.09
N GLN A 240 -1.96 -10.72 -13.45
CA GLN A 240 -2.00 -11.05 -12.03
C GLN A 240 -2.05 -9.79 -11.15
N LEU A 241 -3.09 -9.74 -10.31
CA LEU A 241 -3.38 -8.65 -9.36
C LEU A 241 -2.24 -8.44 -8.37
N GLU A 242 -1.50 -7.34 -8.51
CA GLU A 242 -0.60 -6.83 -7.48
C GLU A 242 -1.33 -5.80 -6.62
N THR A 243 -1.60 -6.17 -5.37
CA THR A 243 -2.14 -5.28 -4.35
C THR A 243 -1.03 -4.36 -3.83
N VAL A 244 -1.05 -3.09 -4.22
CA VAL A 244 -0.13 -2.07 -3.71
C VAL A 244 -0.86 -1.21 -2.67
N ASP A 245 -0.44 -1.30 -1.42
CA ASP A 245 -0.95 -0.53 -0.28
C ASP A 245 -0.57 0.95 -0.46
N LYS A 246 -1.58 1.83 -0.64
CA LYS A 246 -1.43 3.27 -0.42
C LYS A 246 -1.99 3.61 0.96
N ASP A 247 -1.09 4.03 1.85
CA ASP A 247 -1.40 4.54 3.17
C ASP A 247 -2.28 5.79 3.06
N SER A 248 -3.59 5.63 3.29
CA SER A 248 -4.48 6.72 3.63
C SER A 248 -4.67 6.72 5.14
N ASP A 249 -3.91 7.60 5.80
CA ASP A 249 -4.03 7.96 7.20
C ASP A 249 -5.39 8.64 7.42
N PHE A 250 -6.38 7.84 7.84
CA PHE A 250 -7.65 8.32 8.33
C PHE A 250 -7.85 7.72 9.71
N GLU A 251 -7.46 8.49 10.73
CA GLU A 251 -7.72 8.21 12.13
C GLU A 251 -9.24 8.16 12.37
N SER A 252 -9.80 6.96 12.38
CA SER A 252 -11.07 6.71 13.06
C SER A 252 -10.77 6.35 14.51
N SER A 253 -10.87 7.37 15.34
CA SER A 253 -11.04 7.27 16.79
C SER A 253 -12.20 6.32 17.13
N GLY A 254 -11.98 5.47 18.14
CA GLY A 254 -13.00 4.63 18.76
C GLY A 254 -12.94 3.14 18.38
N ASP A 255 -12.09 2.37 19.07
CA ASP A 255 -12.61 1.40 20.04
C ASP A 255 -11.46 0.81 20.89
N SER A 256 -11.84 0.59 22.13
CA SER A 256 -11.12 0.36 23.36
C SER A 256 -10.47 -1.02 23.54
N ASP A 257 -9.53 -1.04 24.48
CA ASP A 257 -9.30 -2.14 25.44
C ASP A 257 -8.46 -3.38 25.02
N ILE A 258 -7.13 -3.21 24.91
CA ILE A 258 -6.21 -4.33 25.24
C ILE A 258 -4.82 -3.93 25.79
N GLU A 259 -4.48 -2.64 25.85
CA GLU A 259 -3.17 -2.19 26.35
C GLU A 259 -3.12 -1.91 27.87
N ASP A 260 -4.27 -1.81 28.56
CA ASP A 260 -4.33 -1.39 29.97
C ASP A 260 -4.29 -2.52 31.03
N ILE A 261 -4.27 -3.79 30.61
CA ILE A 261 -4.21 -4.94 31.54
C ILE A 261 -2.79 -5.21 32.08
N ALA A 262 -1.75 -4.66 31.44
CA ALA A 262 -0.36 -4.94 31.83
C ALA A 262 0.15 -4.13 33.03
N VAL A 263 -0.50 -3.02 33.42
CA VAL A 263 0.07 -2.07 34.40
C VAL A 263 -0.57 -2.15 35.80
N LYS A 264 -1.79 -2.69 35.96
CA LYS A 264 -2.54 -2.64 37.23
C LYS A 264 -2.30 -3.80 38.22
N LYS A 265 -1.44 -4.79 37.93
CA LYS A 265 -1.24 -5.98 38.80
C LYS A 265 0.03 -6.02 39.66
N ILE A 266 0.77 -4.92 39.83
CA ILE A 266 2.01 -4.92 40.66
C ILE A 266 1.86 -4.22 42.02
N THR A 267 0.78 -3.46 42.27
CA THR A 267 0.63 -2.71 43.54
C THR A 267 -0.58 -3.13 44.34
N LYS A 268 -0.48 -4.26 45.06
CA LYS A 268 -1.19 -4.52 46.32
C LYS A 268 -0.83 -5.90 46.88
N ARG A 269 0.03 -5.92 47.91
CA ARG A 269 -0.07 -6.78 49.11
C ARG A 269 1.16 -6.59 50.01
N GLY A 270 0.92 -6.23 51.26
CA GLY A 270 1.76 -6.67 52.39
C GLY A 270 2.47 -5.58 53.19
N ASP A 271 1.76 -4.99 54.15
CA ASP A 271 2.35 -4.36 55.34
C ASP A 271 3.24 -5.34 56.12
N LYS A 272 4.44 -4.90 56.53
CA LYS A 272 5.05 -5.24 57.83
C LYS A 272 6.17 -4.25 58.17
N LYS A 273 5.98 -3.61 59.34
CA LYS A 273 6.87 -2.68 60.04
C LYS A 273 8.28 -3.24 60.27
N TYR A 274 9.33 -2.42 60.12
CA TYR A 274 10.47 -2.32 61.05
C TYR A 274 11.18 -0.96 60.87
N LYS A 275 11.47 -0.28 61.98
CA LYS A 275 12.24 0.98 62.08
C LYS A 275 13.76 0.69 62.04
N LYS A 276 14.57 1.51 61.33
CA LYS A 276 15.80 2.14 61.88
C LYS A 276 16.52 3.12 60.92
N ASP A 277 16.82 4.31 61.47
CA ASP A 277 17.96 5.23 61.34
C ASP A 277 18.60 5.64 59.98
N SER A 278 18.42 6.94 59.68
CA SER A 278 19.37 7.95 59.18
C SER A 278 20.71 7.58 58.50
N GLN A 279 20.88 7.99 57.23
CA GLN A 279 21.70 9.13 56.74
C GLN A 279 21.62 9.22 55.19
N PRO A 280 21.66 10.43 54.56
CA PRO A 280 21.52 10.58 53.11
C PRO A 280 22.89 10.66 52.41
N GLY A 281 23.11 9.80 51.41
CA GLY A 281 24.20 9.92 50.43
C GLY A 281 23.67 10.35 49.05
N PRO A 282 24.45 11.09 48.22
CA PRO A 282 23.95 11.69 47.00
C PRO A 282 24.14 10.80 45.76
N SER A 283 23.38 11.15 44.71
CA SER A 283 23.58 10.87 43.27
C SER A 283 22.67 9.84 42.60
N GLY A 284 22.05 10.31 41.51
CA GLY A 284 21.15 9.54 40.64
C GLY A 284 20.17 10.43 39.88
N ARG A 285 20.63 11.49 39.21
CA ARG A 285 19.79 12.35 38.37
C ARG A 285 19.23 11.53 37.20
N LYS A 286 17.91 11.31 37.17
CA LYS A 286 17.20 10.80 36.00
C LYS A 286 17.21 11.90 34.92
N LEU A 287 17.76 11.58 33.75
CA LEU A 287 17.71 12.42 32.55
C LEU A 287 16.24 12.72 32.22
N ARG A 288 15.84 14.00 32.35
CA ARG A 288 14.55 14.49 31.85
C ARG A 288 14.64 14.58 30.33
N ARG A 289 13.69 13.97 29.63
CA ARG A 289 13.52 14.17 28.17
C ARG A 289 13.17 15.63 27.89
N PRO A 290 13.60 16.20 26.76
CA PRO A 290 13.29 17.59 26.42
C PRO A 290 11.76 17.74 26.23
N ARG A 291 11.19 18.73 26.91
CA ARG A 291 9.81 19.17 26.72
C ARG A 291 9.82 20.12 25.53
N VAL A 292 9.14 19.74 24.45
CA VAL A 292 8.90 20.63 23.31
C VAL A 292 7.58 21.34 23.61
N GLU A 293 7.64 22.66 23.81
CA GLU A 293 6.47 23.52 23.91
C GLU A 293 6.16 23.99 22.48
N MET A 294 5.01 23.57 21.94
CA MET A 294 4.48 24.11 20.68
C MET A 294 3.46 25.18 21.05
N GLU A 295 3.81 26.44 20.79
CA GLU A 295 2.86 27.55 20.76
C GLU A 295 2.07 27.43 19.45
N TYR A 296 0.75 27.31 19.55
CA TYR A 296 -0.14 27.46 18.41
C TYR A 296 -0.59 28.91 18.37
N GLU A 297 -0.10 29.67 17.39
CA GLU A 297 -0.73 30.94 17.01
C GLU A 297 -2.08 30.60 16.37
N MET A 298 -3.15 30.93 17.08
CA MET A 298 -4.51 30.78 16.58
C MET A 298 -4.86 32.09 15.87
N GLU A 299 -4.69 32.15 14.55
CA GLU A 299 -5.21 33.26 13.75
C GLU A 299 -6.73 33.26 13.86
N MET A 300 -7.27 34.16 14.69
CA MET A 300 -8.70 34.43 14.71
C MET A 300 -9.04 35.21 13.45
N GLU A 301 -9.67 34.54 12.47
CA GLU A 301 -10.34 35.21 11.36
C GLU A 301 -11.38 36.17 11.93
N THR A 302 -11.10 37.47 11.82
CA THR A 302 -12.07 38.51 12.17
C THR A 302 -13.20 38.49 11.14
N PRO A 303 -14.48 38.46 11.55
CA PRO A 303 -15.58 38.53 10.59
C PRO A 303 -15.59 39.90 9.91
N SER A 304 -15.59 39.89 8.58
CA SER A 304 -15.62 41.06 7.71
C SER A 304 -16.76 42.01 8.06
N THR A 305 -16.46 43.21 8.56
CA THR A 305 -17.42 44.31 8.70
C THR A 305 -17.59 45.02 7.36
N SER A 306 -18.22 44.37 6.40
CA SER A 306 -18.60 45.00 5.12
C SER A 306 -20.05 44.65 4.77
N LYS A 307 -20.98 44.97 5.68
CA LYS A 307 -22.42 45.01 5.39
C LYS A 307 -23.19 45.73 6.52
N LEU A 308 -22.80 46.97 6.83
CA LEU A 308 -23.62 47.88 7.63
C LEU A 308 -23.43 49.32 7.13
N ARG A 309 -24.02 49.60 5.97
CA ARG A 309 -24.46 50.96 5.57
C ARG A 309 -25.51 50.81 4.46
N LEU A 310 -26.75 50.60 4.90
CA LEU A 310 -27.97 50.81 4.12
C LEU A 310 -29.05 51.21 5.11
N ARG A 311 -29.01 52.49 5.49
CA ARG A 311 -30.12 53.37 5.83
C ARG A 311 -29.58 54.78 5.98
#